data_AF-A0A0G0T8D7-F1
#
_entry.id   AF-A0A0G0T8D7-F1
#
_cell.length_a   1.000
_cell.length_b   1.000
_cell.length_c   1.000
_cell.angle_alpha   90.00
_cell.angle_beta   90.00
_cell.angle_gamma   90.00
#
_symmetry.space_group_name_H-M   'P 1'
#
loop_
_entity.id
_entity.type
_entity.pdbx_description
1 polymer ?
#
loop_
_entity_poly.entity_id
_entity_poly.type
_entity_poly.pdbx_seq_one_letter_code
_entity_poly.pdbx_strand_id
1 'polypeptide(L)'
;MALGWRGSYLRYREYFLNIMSLYKKRAEVRAFLEIILSLVTITIFLTFALKPTVLTIISLVQQIQEKKTTVAALDQKIKNLKTAVAVLAQNEAAAGDVDFAISSQANFDAVSKQIQGLAIKDSVTILGLSIGQTILVGVDASVKKSSDYKPIPGNPGEMPISLSIKGTYFDILSFVKDFGNLRIAIKIDSLGINSSQTDSGQVIVAVVAGRVPYLKN
;
A
#
# COMPACT_ATOMS: atom_id res chain seq x y z
N MET A 1 28.05 -77.98 -7.87
CA MET A 1 28.27 -77.02 -8.97
C MET A 1 28.07 -77.72 -10.31
N ALA A 2 27.53 -76.98 -11.29
CA ALA A 2 27.77 -77.14 -12.73
C ALA A 2 27.19 -78.37 -13.49
N LEU A 3 25.87 -78.45 -13.73
CA LEU A 3 25.32 -79.19 -14.89
C LEU A 3 23.93 -78.73 -15.41
N GLY A 4 23.17 -77.94 -14.65
CA GLY A 4 21.85 -77.46 -15.10
C GLY A 4 21.87 -76.50 -16.30
N TRP A 5 22.97 -75.77 -16.52
CA TRP A 5 23.09 -74.79 -17.61
C TRP A 5 23.20 -75.41 -19.00
N ARG A 6 23.69 -76.66 -19.11
CA ARG A 6 23.81 -77.36 -20.40
C ARG A 6 22.45 -77.78 -20.96
N GLY A 7 21.53 -78.21 -20.09
CA GLY A 7 20.18 -78.63 -20.49
C GLY A 7 19.31 -77.45 -20.93
N SER A 8 19.37 -76.32 -20.21
CA SER A 8 18.71 -75.09 -20.63
C SER A 8 19.34 -74.51 -21.90
N TYR A 9 20.67 -74.54 -22.03
CA TYR A 9 21.36 -74.11 -23.26
C TYR A 9 20.93 -74.90 -24.50
N LEU A 10 20.81 -76.23 -24.40
CA LEU A 10 20.35 -77.05 -25.52
C LEU A 10 18.91 -76.75 -25.91
N ARG A 11 18.01 -76.56 -24.93
CA ARG A 11 16.63 -76.13 -25.20
C ARG A 11 16.59 -74.78 -25.91
N TYR A 12 17.29 -73.78 -25.40
CA TYR A 12 17.35 -72.47 -26.05
C TYR A 12 17.90 -72.57 -27.47
N ARG A 13 18.99 -73.33 -27.66
CA ARG A 13 19.59 -73.55 -28.98
C ARG A 13 18.58 -74.19 -29.95
N GLU A 14 17.83 -75.20 -29.53
CA GLU A 14 16.79 -75.81 -30.37
C GLU A 14 15.65 -74.85 -30.70
N TYR A 15 15.17 -74.07 -29.74
CA TYR A 15 14.16 -73.03 -29.99
C TYR A 15 14.66 -71.97 -30.99
N PHE A 16 15.86 -71.44 -30.80
CA PHE A 16 16.45 -70.46 -31.72
C PHE A 16 16.68 -71.05 -33.12
N LEU A 17 17.15 -72.29 -33.22
CA LEU A 17 17.35 -72.96 -34.50
C LEU A 17 16.01 -73.24 -35.21
N ASN A 18 14.96 -73.61 -34.47
CA ASN A 18 13.62 -73.81 -35.04
C ASN A 18 13.03 -72.50 -35.57
N ILE A 19 13.16 -71.41 -34.82
CA ILE A 19 12.74 -70.06 -35.24
C ILE A 19 13.52 -69.62 -36.49
N MET A 20 14.84 -69.83 -36.52
CA MET A 20 15.68 -69.53 -37.68
C MET A 20 15.28 -70.35 -38.91
N SER A 21 14.87 -71.62 -38.71
CA SER A 21 14.41 -72.48 -39.81
C SER A 21 13.04 -72.04 -40.36
N LEU A 22 12.12 -71.61 -39.48
CA LEU A 22 10.81 -71.10 -39.86
C LEU A 22 10.92 -69.77 -40.62
N TYR A 23 11.81 -68.90 -40.19
CA TYR A 23 12.13 -67.64 -40.86
C TYR A 23 12.72 -67.86 -42.27
N LYS A 24 13.59 -68.87 -42.45
CA LYS A 24 14.20 -69.19 -43.76
C LYS A 24 13.24 -69.92 -44.72
N LYS A 25 12.31 -70.72 -44.22
CA LYS A 25 11.43 -71.56 -45.05
C LYS A 25 10.12 -70.89 -45.48
N ARG A 26 9.59 -69.92 -44.72
CA ARG A 26 8.31 -69.27 -45.01
C ARG A 26 8.51 -67.79 -45.36
N ALA A 27 8.47 -67.48 -46.66
CA ALA A 27 8.61 -66.11 -47.18
C ALA A 27 7.58 -65.14 -46.58
N GLU A 28 6.36 -65.61 -46.32
CA GLU A 28 5.28 -64.83 -45.70
C GLU A 28 5.65 -64.33 -44.29
N VAL A 29 6.23 -65.20 -43.45
CA VAL A 29 6.61 -64.86 -42.07
C VAL A 29 7.71 -63.78 -42.04
N ARG A 30 8.64 -63.83 -43.00
CA ARG A 30 9.68 -62.81 -43.17
C ARG A 30 9.08 -61.45 -43.56
N ALA A 31 8.16 -61.43 -44.52
CA ALA A 31 7.51 -60.20 -44.97
C ALA A 31 6.68 -59.54 -43.85
N PHE A 32 5.88 -60.32 -43.10
CA PHE A 32 5.13 -59.79 -41.95
C PHE A 32 6.04 -59.25 -40.84
N LEU A 33 7.14 -59.95 -40.54
CA LEU A 33 8.11 -59.49 -39.54
C LEU A 33 8.77 -58.16 -39.95
N GLU A 34 9.12 -58.01 -41.24
CA GLU A 34 9.72 -56.79 -41.77
C GLU A 34 8.73 -55.60 -41.79
N ILE A 35 7.46 -55.85 -42.11
CA ILE A 35 6.39 -54.84 -42.02
C ILE A 35 6.17 -54.40 -40.57
N ILE A 36 6.11 -55.35 -39.63
CA ILE A 36 5.93 -55.03 -38.21
C ILE A 36 7.15 -54.25 -37.68
N LEU A 37 8.37 -54.69 -38.01
CA LEU A 37 9.59 -54.03 -37.57
C LEU A 37 9.69 -52.61 -38.15
N SER A 38 9.38 -52.41 -39.43
CA SER A 38 9.36 -51.09 -40.06
C SER A 38 8.31 -50.17 -39.43
N LEU A 39 7.09 -50.66 -39.19
CA LEU A 39 6.03 -49.87 -38.56
C LEU A 39 6.38 -49.47 -37.12
N VAL A 40 7.00 -50.39 -36.35
CA VAL A 40 7.52 -50.09 -35.00
C VAL A 40 8.62 -49.04 -35.07
N THR A 41 9.59 -49.17 -35.98
CA THR A 41 10.66 -48.18 -36.13
C THR A 41 10.13 -46.81 -36.51
N ILE A 42 9.16 -46.73 -37.42
CA ILE A 42 8.51 -45.46 -37.81
C ILE A 42 7.84 -44.82 -36.59
N THR A 43 7.13 -45.60 -35.77
CA THR A 43 6.44 -45.08 -34.58
C THR A 43 7.41 -44.59 -33.51
N ILE A 44 8.53 -45.31 -33.30
CA ILE A 44 9.61 -44.86 -32.41
C ILE A 44 10.21 -43.56 -32.94
N PHE A 45 10.57 -43.47 -34.22
CA PHE A 45 11.13 -42.24 -34.77
C PHE A 45 10.14 -41.07 -34.72
N LEU A 46 8.85 -41.31 -34.98
CA LEU A 46 7.82 -40.27 -34.96
C LEU A 46 7.59 -39.72 -33.56
N THR A 47 7.56 -40.59 -32.54
CA THR A 47 7.44 -40.17 -31.14
C THR A 47 8.69 -39.43 -30.66
N PHE A 48 9.89 -39.90 -30.98
CA PHE A 48 11.13 -39.23 -30.59
C PHE A 48 11.37 -37.91 -31.33
N ALA A 49 10.96 -37.80 -32.60
CA ALA A 49 11.11 -36.57 -33.38
C ALA A 49 10.07 -35.50 -33.03
N LEU A 50 8.81 -35.88 -32.77
CA LEU A 50 7.72 -34.92 -32.50
C LEU A 50 7.58 -34.53 -31.03
N LYS A 51 7.93 -35.40 -30.08
CA LYS A 51 7.86 -35.08 -28.65
C LYS A 51 8.62 -33.78 -28.29
N PRO A 52 9.88 -33.55 -28.72
CA PRO A 52 10.57 -32.31 -28.39
C PRO A 52 9.89 -31.08 -29.02
N THR A 53 9.37 -31.16 -30.25
CA THR A 53 8.75 -30.00 -30.92
C THR A 53 7.43 -29.60 -30.27
N VAL A 54 6.60 -30.56 -29.89
CA VAL A 54 5.33 -30.30 -29.18
C VAL A 54 5.59 -29.63 -27.82
N LEU A 55 6.57 -30.12 -27.07
CA LEU A 55 6.96 -29.51 -25.79
C LEU A 55 7.45 -28.07 -25.97
N THR A 56 8.24 -27.80 -27.01
CA THR A 56 8.69 -26.44 -27.33
C THR A 56 7.52 -25.53 -27.65
N ILE A 57 6.54 -25.96 -28.47
CA ILE A 57 5.35 -25.16 -28.81
C ILE A 57 4.54 -24.83 -27.56
N ILE A 58 4.29 -25.81 -26.68
CA ILE A 58 3.57 -25.59 -25.42
C ILE A 58 4.31 -24.56 -24.56
N SER A 59 5.64 -24.69 -24.43
CA SER A 59 6.45 -23.74 -23.66
C SER A 59 6.43 -22.33 -24.26
N LEU A 60 6.46 -22.20 -25.59
CA LEU A 60 6.40 -20.92 -26.29
C LEU A 60 5.04 -20.24 -26.08
N VAL A 61 3.94 -21.00 -26.14
CA VAL A 61 2.59 -20.49 -25.88
C VAL A 61 2.46 -20.00 -24.44
N GLN A 62 2.97 -20.77 -23.47
CA GLN A 62 3.00 -20.35 -22.06
C GLN A 62 3.81 -19.07 -21.88
N GLN A 63 5.01 -18.99 -22.44
CA GLN A 63 5.85 -17.79 -22.38
C GLN A 63 5.17 -16.57 -23.03
N ILE A 64 4.45 -16.75 -24.14
CA ILE A 64 3.69 -15.66 -24.77
C ILE A 64 2.59 -15.17 -23.82
N GLN A 65 1.89 -16.08 -23.15
CA GLN A 65 0.83 -15.72 -22.23
C GLN A 65 1.37 -14.99 -20.99
N GLU A 66 2.48 -15.47 -20.41
CA GLU A 66 3.17 -14.81 -19.29
C GLU A 66 3.70 -13.42 -19.66
N LYS A 67 4.22 -13.25 -20.89
CA LYS A 67 4.64 -11.95 -21.39
C LYS A 67 3.46 -11.00 -21.55
N LYS A 68 2.31 -11.48 -22.06
CA LYS A 68 1.09 -10.67 -22.18
C LYS A 68 0.55 -10.20 -20.83
N THR A 69 0.52 -11.09 -19.82
CA THR A 69 0.08 -10.71 -18.47
C THR A 69 1.05 -9.70 -17.84
N THR A 70 2.36 -9.88 -18.05
CA THR A 70 3.37 -8.93 -17.58
C THR A 70 3.20 -7.54 -18.23
N VAL A 71 2.98 -7.49 -19.55
CA VAL A 71 2.70 -6.24 -20.26
C VAL A 71 1.44 -5.56 -19.72
N ALA A 72 0.35 -6.31 -19.52
CA ALA A 72 -0.88 -5.76 -18.94
C ALA A 72 -0.65 -5.17 -17.53
N ALA A 73 0.16 -5.84 -16.70
CA ALA A 73 0.52 -5.33 -15.37
C ALA A 73 1.38 -4.04 -15.45
N LEU A 74 2.29 -3.97 -16.42
CA LEU A 74 3.10 -2.77 -16.67
C LEU A 74 2.25 -1.60 -17.18
N ASP A 75 1.31 -1.86 -18.10
CA ASP A 75 0.38 -0.85 -18.59
C ASP A 75 -0.51 -0.30 -17.46
N GLN A 76 -0.95 -1.17 -16.55
CA GLN A 76 -1.69 -0.75 -15.36
C GLN A 76 -0.82 0.12 -14.44
N LYS A 77 0.47 -0.21 -14.25
CA LYS A 77 1.40 0.64 -13.50
C LYS A 77 1.59 2.00 -14.17
N ILE A 78 1.74 2.04 -15.49
CA ILE A 78 1.86 3.29 -16.25
C ILE A 78 0.59 4.14 -16.10
N LYS A 79 -0.59 3.52 -16.18
CA LYS A 79 -1.86 4.20 -15.96
C LYS A 79 -1.95 4.78 -14.55
N ASN A 80 -1.63 3.98 -13.53
CA ASN A 80 -1.63 4.43 -12.14
C ASN A 80 -0.64 5.58 -11.91
N LEU A 81 0.55 5.53 -12.51
CA LEU A 81 1.54 6.60 -12.43
C LEU A 81 1.04 7.88 -13.12
N LYS A 82 0.43 7.77 -14.30
CA LYS A 82 -0.17 8.93 -14.98
C LYS A 82 -1.30 9.54 -14.14
N THR A 83 -2.13 8.72 -13.52
CA THR A 83 -3.17 9.20 -12.59
C THR A 83 -2.55 9.88 -11.38
N ALA A 84 -1.51 9.30 -10.78
CA ALA A 84 -0.83 9.90 -9.63
C ALA A 84 -0.19 11.25 -9.99
N VAL A 85 0.47 11.36 -11.14
CA VAL A 85 1.05 12.62 -11.62
C VAL A 85 -0.04 13.67 -11.90
N ALA A 86 -1.16 13.27 -12.50
CA ALA A 86 -2.28 14.18 -12.75
C ALA A 86 -2.91 14.69 -11.44
N VAL A 87 -3.09 13.80 -10.45
CA VAL A 87 -3.60 14.16 -9.12
C VAL A 87 -2.60 15.07 -8.40
N LEU A 88 -1.30 14.79 -8.50
CA LEU A 88 -0.27 15.65 -7.91
C LEU A 88 -0.28 17.03 -8.55
N ALA A 89 -0.27 17.13 -9.88
CA ALA A 89 -0.31 18.40 -10.59
C ALA A 89 -1.60 19.20 -10.30
N GLN A 90 -2.74 18.53 -10.14
CA GLN A 90 -4.00 19.17 -9.75
C GLN A 90 -3.94 19.75 -8.33
N ASN A 91 -3.26 19.06 -7.41
CA ASN A 91 -3.19 19.44 -6.00
C ASN A 91 -1.89 20.16 -5.62
N GLU A 92 -0.96 20.40 -6.55
CA GLU A 92 0.32 21.06 -6.27
C GLU A 92 0.13 22.47 -5.70
N ALA A 93 -0.82 23.22 -6.24
CA ALA A 93 -1.17 24.54 -5.73
C ALA A 93 -1.71 24.47 -4.29
N ALA A 94 -2.49 23.43 -3.97
CA ALA A 94 -3.03 23.21 -2.63
C ALA A 94 -2.01 22.58 -1.67
N ALA A 95 -0.99 21.89 -2.19
CA ALA A 95 0.02 21.21 -1.37
C ALA A 95 0.83 22.22 -0.53
N GLY A 96 1.19 23.38 -1.11
CA GLY A 96 1.86 24.45 -0.37
C GLY A 96 0.98 25.05 0.74
N ASP A 97 -0.34 25.09 0.55
CA ASP A 97 -1.27 25.53 1.59
C ASP A 97 -1.42 24.47 2.70
N VAL A 98 -1.37 23.18 2.36
CA VAL A 98 -1.37 22.08 3.33
C VAL A 98 -0.11 22.08 4.19
N ASP A 99 1.06 22.32 3.60
CA ASP A 99 2.34 22.43 4.34
C ASP A 99 2.32 23.58 5.35
N PHE A 100 1.63 24.67 5.04
CA PHE A 100 1.42 25.76 5.99
C PHE A 100 0.36 25.41 7.04
N ALA A 101 -0.70 24.71 6.64
CA ALA A 101 -1.80 24.35 7.53
C ALA A 101 -1.40 23.31 8.58
N ILE A 102 -0.52 22.38 8.23
CA ILE A 102 0.00 21.35 9.14
C ILE A 102 1.53 21.46 9.16
N SER A 103 2.06 22.13 10.17
CA SER A 103 3.50 22.30 10.30
C SER A 103 4.20 20.96 10.58
N SER A 104 5.43 20.83 10.08
CA SER A 104 6.31 19.69 10.37
C SER A 104 6.82 19.65 11.81
N GLN A 105 6.62 20.72 12.58
CA GLN A 105 7.05 20.83 13.97
C GLN A 105 6.00 21.58 14.79
N ALA A 106 5.99 21.36 16.11
CA ALA A 106 5.17 22.12 17.04
C ALA A 106 5.69 23.57 17.15
N ASN A 107 5.23 24.46 16.26
CA ASN A 107 5.62 25.87 16.22
C ASN A 107 4.59 26.76 16.93
N PHE A 108 4.79 26.99 18.22
CA PHE A 108 3.92 27.90 18.99
C PHE A 108 4.03 29.37 18.55
N ASP A 109 5.21 29.84 18.15
CA ASP A 109 5.42 31.24 17.77
C ASP A 109 4.49 31.64 16.60
N ALA A 110 4.44 30.80 15.57
CA ALA A 110 3.55 31.01 14.42
C ALA A 110 2.06 31.05 14.80
N VAL A 111 1.63 30.13 15.68
CA VAL A 111 0.23 30.08 16.16
C VAL A 111 -0.10 31.30 17.01
N SER A 112 0.79 31.68 17.93
CA SER A 112 0.59 32.82 18.84
C SER A 112 0.46 34.15 18.08
N LYS A 113 1.25 34.35 17.01
CA LYS A 113 1.17 35.53 16.14
C LYS A 113 -0.16 35.61 15.40
N GLN A 114 -0.68 34.49 14.91
CA GLN A 114 -1.99 34.44 14.26
C GLN A 114 -3.12 34.73 15.24
N ILE A 115 -3.06 34.16 16.46
CA ILE A 115 -4.03 34.45 17.52
C ILE A 115 -4.03 35.93 17.89
N GLN A 116 -2.85 36.54 18.03
CA GLN A 116 -2.72 37.97 18.32
C GLN A 116 -3.29 38.83 17.19
N GLY A 117 -2.94 38.52 15.93
CA GLY A 117 -3.48 39.22 14.78
C GLY A 117 -5.00 39.13 14.70
N LEU A 118 -5.56 37.96 15.05
CA LEU A 118 -6.99 37.75 15.09
C LEU A 118 -7.68 38.53 16.23
N ALA A 119 -7.07 38.55 17.41
CA ALA A 119 -7.58 39.31 18.55
C ALA A 119 -7.64 40.82 18.25
N ILE A 120 -6.63 41.36 17.55
CA ILE A 120 -6.63 42.76 17.10
C ILE A 120 -7.73 43.01 16.06
N LYS A 121 -7.87 42.11 15.07
CA LYS A 121 -8.89 42.21 14.02
C LYS A 121 -10.30 42.27 14.59
N ASP A 122 -10.61 41.39 15.55
CA ASP A 122 -11.95 41.24 16.10
C ASP A 122 -12.16 42.08 17.38
N SER A 123 -11.22 42.97 17.72
CA SER A 123 -11.29 43.84 18.92
C SER A 123 -11.46 43.09 20.25
N VAL A 124 -10.90 41.90 20.35
CA VAL A 124 -10.97 41.05 21.54
C VAL A 124 -9.68 41.16 22.35
N THR A 125 -9.80 41.24 23.68
CA THR A 125 -8.63 41.25 24.58
C THR A 125 -8.27 39.84 25.01
N ILE A 126 -7.02 39.42 24.77
CA ILE A 126 -6.50 38.14 25.27
C ILE A 126 -6.16 38.30 26.76
N LEU A 127 -6.81 37.52 27.62
CA LEU A 127 -6.54 37.47 29.05
C LEU A 127 -5.41 36.49 29.39
N GLY A 128 -5.30 35.40 28.62
CA GLY A 128 -4.27 34.39 28.83
C GLY A 128 -4.23 33.38 27.70
N LEU A 129 -3.01 32.91 27.39
CA LEU A 129 -2.75 31.85 26.42
C LEU A 129 -1.85 30.82 27.10
N SER A 130 -2.31 29.58 27.14
CA SER A 130 -1.59 28.46 27.74
C SER A 130 -1.40 27.36 26.71
N ILE A 131 -0.24 26.72 26.77
CA ILE A 131 0.13 25.58 25.93
C ILE A 131 0.31 24.41 26.87
N GLY A 132 -0.32 23.28 26.57
CA GLY A 132 -0.03 22.05 27.30
C GLY A 132 1.28 21.42 26.83
N GLN A 133 1.62 20.28 27.44
CA GLN A 133 2.86 19.57 27.14
C GLN A 133 2.87 19.09 25.67
N THR A 134 3.91 19.47 24.92
CA THR A 134 4.14 19.05 23.54
C THR A 134 5.60 18.66 23.33
N ILE A 135 5.87 17.75 22.40
CA ILE A 135 7.23 17.31 22.06
C ILE A 135 7.77 18.24 20.97
N LEU A 136 8.85 18.95 21.29
CA LEU A 136 9.54 19.83 20.33
C LEU A 136 10.63 19.06 19.57
N VAL A 137 11.41 18.25 20.29
CA VAL A 137 12.51 17.43 19.77
C VAL A 137 12.64 16.17 20.63
N GLY A 138 12.77 14.99 20.01
CA GLY A 138 13.07 13.73 20.70
C GLY A 138 11.95 12.67 20.63
N VAL A 139 12.21 11.53 21.27
CA VAL A 139 11.31 10.35 21.28
C VAL A 139 10.15 10.57 22.25
N ASP A 140 8.97 10.05 21.87
CA ASP A 140 7.69 10.09 22.59
C ASP A 140 7.83 9.77 24.10
N ALA A 141 8.20 10.76 24.91
CA ALA A 141 8.11 10.68 26.35
C ALA A 141 6.64 10.86 26.74
N SER A 142 5.86 9.77 26.69
CA SER A 142 4.51 9.61 27.25
C SER A 142 3.75 10.91 27.47
N VAL A 143 3.58 11.73 26.44
CA VAL A 143 2.67 12.88 26.51
C VAL A 143 1.31 12.25 26.67
N LYS A 144 0.60 12.58 27.74
CA LYS A 144 -0.79 12.13 27.95
C LYS A 144 -1.57 12.49 26.69
N LYS A 145 -1.82 11.50 25.82
CA LYS A 145 -2.83 11.65 24.77
C LYS A 145 -4.07 12.11 25.50
N SER A 146 -4.67 13.22 25.06
CA SER A 146 -5.89 13.74 25.67
C SER A 146 -6.98 12.68 25.48
N SER A 147 -7.14 11.78 26.45
CA SER A 147 -7.98 10.57 26.36
C SER A 147 -9.45 10.89 26.14
N ASP A 148 -9.83 12.13 26.45
CA ASP A 148 -11.22 12.54 26.56
C ASP A 148 -11.78 13.10 25.24
N TYR A 149 -10.93 13.33 24.22
CA TYR A 149 -11.34 13.90 22.94
C TYR A 149 -11.07 12.97 21.77
N LYS A 150 -11.94 13.04 20.75
CA LYS A 150 -11.79 12.23 19.52
C LYS A 150 -10.40 12.46 18.91
N PRO A 151 -9.64 11.38 18.61
CA PRO A 151 -8.30 11.50 18.03
C PRO A 151 -8.35 12.18 16.66
N ILE A 152 -7.31 12.91 16.32
CA ILE A 152 -7.17 13.52 14.99
C ILE A 152 -6.82 12.41 13.97
N PRO A 153 -7.46 12.35 12.79
CA PRO A 153 -7.13 11.38 11.75
C PRO A 153 -5.64 11.43 11.39
N GLY A 154 -5.00 10.27 11.24
CA GLY A 154 -3.56 10.18 10.96
C GLY A 154 -2.66 10.17 12.20
N ASN A 155 -3.21 10.29 13.41
CA ASN A 155 -2.46 10.31 14.67
C ASN A 155 -1.23 11.26 14.64
N PRO A 156 -1.41 12.53 14.22
CA PRO A 156 -0.34 13.52 14.25
C PRO A 156 0.10 13.81 15.70
N GLY A 157 1.24 14.49 15.85
CA GLY A 157 1.55 15.14 17.12
C GLY A 157 0.49 16.18 17.44
N GLU A 158 0.08 16.27 18.71
CA GLU A 158 -0.96 17.21 19.16
C GLU A 158 -0.33 18.24 20.08
N MET A 159 -0.50 19.53 19.76
CA MET A 159 -0.14 20.64 20.65
C MET A 159 -1.43 21.23 21.24
N PRO A 160 -1.77 20.92 22.49
CA PRO A 160 -2.95 21.46 23.15
C PRO A 160 -2.75 22.93 23.51
N ILE A 161 -3.78 23.74 23.26
CA ILE A 161 -3.81 25.18 23.49
C ILE A 161 -5.09 25.53 24.24
N SER A 162 -4.97 26.42 25.23
CA SER A 162 -6.09 27.02 25.92
C SER A 162 -5.95 28.53 25.87
N LEU A 163 -7.00 29.21 25.40
CA LEU A 163 -7.05 30.64 25.20
C LEU A 163 -8.22 31.22 25.99
N SER A 164 -7.97 32.27 26.77
CA SER A 164 -8.97 33.05 27.47
C SER A 164 -9.06 34.43 26.86
N ILE A 165 -10.25 34.82 26.42
CA ILE A 165 -10.53 36.08 25.73
C ILE A 165 -11.66 36.85 26.40
N LYS A 166 -11.61 38.18 26.31
CA LYS A 166 -12.60 39.12 26.82
C LYS A 166 -13.06 40.06 25.71
N GLY A 167 -14.36 40.23 25.56
CA GLY A 167 -14.94 41.11 24.54
C GLY A 167 -16.46 41.17 24.63
N THR A 168 -17.10 41.78 23.63
CA THR A 168 -18.55 41.67 23.48
C THR A 168 -18.92 40.29 22.90
N TYR A 169 -20.20 39.91 22.99
CA TYR A 169 -20.66 38.64 22.43
C TYR A 169 -20.41 38.55 20.91
N PHE A 170 -20.65 39.64 20.18
CA PHE A 170 -20.47 39.67 18.72
C PHE A 170 -19.00 39.55 18.32
N ASP A 171 -18.10 40.20 19.07
CA ASP A 171 -16.66 40.13 18.85
C ASP A 171 -16.11 38.72 19.13
N ILE A 172 -16.55 38.10 20.24
CA ILE A 172 -16.18 36.74 20.60
C ILE A 172 -16.70 35.74 19.55
N LEU A 173 -17.93 35.90 19.07
CA LEU A 173 -18.49 35.02 18.04
C LEU A 173 -17.69 35.13 16.73
N SER A 174 -17.32 36.35 16.34
CA SER A 174 -16.51 36.60 15.14
C SER A 174 -15.12 36.00 15.29
N PHE A 175 -14.50 36.20 16.47
CA PHE A 175 -13.23 35.59 16.82
C PHE A 175 -13.27 34.06 16.76
N VAL A 176 -14.26 33.41 17.37
CA VAL A 176 -14.34 31.93 17.34
C VAL A 176 -14.54 31.40 15.92
N LYS A 177 -15.35 32.09 15.10
CA LYS A 177 -15.57 31.74 13.70
C LYS A 177 -14.28 31.85 12.88
N ASP A 178 -13.53 32.92 13.06
CA ASP A 178 -12.31 33.17 12.32
C ASP A 178 -11.14 32.35 12.87
N PHE A 179 -11.14 32.03 14.17
CA PHE A 179 -10.20 31.12 14.82
C PHE A 179 -10.30 29.71 14.24
N GLY A 180 -11.52 29.26 13.90
CA GLY A 180 -11.74 28.00 13.18
C GLY A 180 -11.33 28.04 11.70
N ASN A 181 -11.14 29.23 11.12
CA ASN A 181 -10.74 29.45 9.72
C ASN A 181 -9.31 30.00 9.60
N LEU A 182 -8.47 29.76 10.62
CA LEU A 182 -7.07 30.13 10.54
C LEU A 182 -6.34 29.33 9.48
N ARG A 183 -5.26 29.92 8.96
CA ARG A 183 -4.41 29.27 7.95
C ARG A 183 -3.72 28.04 8.51
N ILE A 184 -3.46 28.00 9.82
CA ILE A 184 -3.04 26.80 10.55
C ILE A 184 -4.27 26.00 10.96
N ALA A 185 -4.25 24.69 10.74
CA ALA A 185 -5.33 23.81 11.16
C ALA A 185 -5.44 23.80 12.69
N ILE A 186 -6.62 24.13 13.22
CA ILE A 186 -6.92 24.07 14.66
C ILE A 186 -8.21 23.29 14.84
N LYS A 187 -8.17 22.31 15.75
CA LYS A 187 -9.37 21.62 16.20
C LYS A 187 -9.82 22.23 17.52
N ILE A 188 -11.00 22.84 17.55
CA ILE A 188 -11.62 23.31 18.79
C ILE A 188 -12.26 22.11 19.49
N ASP A 189 -11.84 21.83 20.73
CA ASP A 189 -12.37 20.73 21.53
C ASP A 189 -13.45 21.22 22.51
N SER A 190 -13.30 22.43 23.06
CA SER A 190 -14.30 23.02 23.92
C SER A 190 -14.33 24.56 23.83
N LEU A 191 -15.52 25.10 24.05
CA LEU A 191 -15.79 26.54 24.16
C LEU A 191 -16.65 26.75 25.41
N GLY A 192 -16.13 27.46 26.40
CA GLY A 192 -16.87 27.91 27.57
C GLY A 192 -17.06 29.42 27.51
N ILE A 193 -18.29 29.90 27.69
CA ILE A 193 -18.58 31.34 27.75
C ILE A 193 -19.12 31.64 29.14
N ASN A 194 -18.46 32.55 29.84
CA ASN A 194 -18.85 33.03 31.15
C ASN A 194 -19.18 34.52 31.05
N SER A 195 -20.27 34.93 31.70
CA SER A 195 -20.64 36.34 31.84
C SER A 195 -20.53 36.73 33.30
N SER A 196 -19.79 37.80 33.57
CA SER A 196 -19.63 38.39 34.90
C SER A 196 -20.14 39.83 34.88
N GLN A 197 -20.97 40.22 35.83
CA GLN A 197 -21.27 41.62 36.08
C GLN A 197 -20.17 42.19 36.99
N THR A 198 -19.49 43.21 36.50
CA THR A 198 -18.54 44.01 37.28
C THR A 198 -19.09 45.43 37.41
N ASP A 199 -18.58 46.20 38.38
CA ASP A 199 -19.02 47.58 38.64
C ASP A 199 -18.94 48.52 37.42
N SER A 200 -18.17 48.14 36.39
CA SER A 200 -17.98 48.87 35.14
C SER A 200 -18.83 48.35 33.96
N GLY A 201 -19.73 47.37 34.19
CA GLY A 201 -20.59 46.77 33.18
C GLY A 201 -20.48 45.23 33.07
N GLN A 202 -21.26 44.66 32.16
CA GLN A 202 -21.25 43.23 31.85
C GLN A 202 -20.02 42.87 31.02
N VAL A 203 -19.20 41.97 31.54
CA VAL A 203 -18.00 41.47 30.87
C VAL A 203 -18.21 40.01 30.50
N ILE A 204 -18.02 39.70 29.22
CA ILE A 204 -18.07 38.34 28.72
C ILE A 204 -16.64 37.83 28.53
N VAL A 205 -16.37 36.67 29.12
CA VAL A 205 -15.10 35.96 29.00
C VAL A 205 -15.38 34.62 28.34
N ALA A 206 -14.68 34.33 27.25
CA ALA A 206 -14.71 33.01 26.63
C ALA A 206 -13.38 32.29 26.81
N VAL A 207 -13.46 30.98 27.09
CA VAL A 207 -12.32 30.07 27.18
C VAL A 207 -12.45 29.07 26.04
N VAL A 208 -11.48 29.09 25.13
CA VAL A 208 -11.39 28.21 23.98
C VAL A 208 -10.27 27.21 24.23
N ALA A 209 -10.57 25.93 24.24
CA ALA A 209 -9.56 24.87 24.24
C ALA A 209 -9.54 24.17 22.88
N GLY A 210 -8.34 23.97 22.35
CA GLY A 210 -8.17 23.29 21.08
C GLY A 210 -6.80 22.63 20.94
N ARG A 211 -6.62 21.93 19.82
CA ARG A 211 -5.39 21.22 19.49
C ARG A 211 -4.92 21.61 18.10
N VAL A 212 -3.64 21.91 17.99
CA VAL A 212 -2.94 22.11 16.72
C VAL A 212 -2.23 20.80 16.35
N PRO A 213 -2.56 20.17 15.21
CA PRO A 213 -1.83 19.02 14.72
C PRO A 213 -0.49 19.45 14.11
N TYR A 214 0.54 18.65 14.34
CA TYR A 214 1.83 18.76 13.64
C TYR A 214 2.30 17.37 13.20
N LEU A 215 3.07 17.32 12.10
CA LEU A 215 3.64 16.05 11.64
C LEU A 215 4.77 15.63 12.58
N LYS A 216 4.77 14.36 12.99
CA LYS A 216 5.92 13.78 13.70
C LYS A 216 6.98 13.42 12.66
N ASN A 217 8.14 14.06 12.72
CA ASN A 217 9.33 13.62 11.99
C ASN A 217 9.93 12.36 12.62
#